data_AF-A0A1Z3CGQ1-F1
#
_entry.id   AF-A0A1Z3CGQ1-F1
#
_cell.length_a   1.000
_cell.length_b   1.000
_cell.length_c   1.000
_cell.angle_alpha   90.00
_cell.angle_beta   90.00
_cell.angle_gamma   90.00
#
_symmetry.space_group_name_H-M   'P 1'
#
loop_
_entity.id
_entity.type
_entity.pdbx_description
1 polymer ?
#
loop_
_entity_poly.entity_id
_entity_poly.type
_entity_poly.pdbx_seq_one_letter_code
_entity_poly.pdbx_strand_id
1 'polypeptide(L)'
;MAKNSKQDSDNYKNNKIAKIGITRIHSGPLPDPETLIKYNQVYPNLAKEIVEMAKKQSKHRQYLEKEQVISETKLRLRGQLIGGCAIVILIFLGFVLILNDKNIAGASAVIIALIGIIYSISYGKNKDK
;
A
#
# COMPACT_ATOMS: atom_id res chain seq x y z
N MET A 1 17.11 60.34 35.02
CA MET A 1 17.66 59.51 33.93
C MET A 1 18.80 58.68 34.51
N ALA A 2 18.78 57.36 34.28
CA ALA A 2 19.87 56.39 34.51
C ALA A 2 20.27 55.99 35.95
N LYS A 3 19.58 55.00 36.55
CA LYS A 3 20.21 53.93 37.37
C LYS A 3 19.16 52.89 37.81
N ASN A 4 18.90 51.86 37.00
CA ASN A 4 18.51 50.53 37.53
C ASN A 4 18.66 49.37 36.52
N SER A 5 19.37 49.55 35.41
CA SER A 5 19.45 48.53 34.35
C SER A 5 20.52 47.45 34.56
N LYS A 6 21.16 47.40 35.74
CA LYS A 6 22.28 46.48 36.01
C LYS A 6 21.99 45.42 37.07
N GLN A 7 20.86 45.50 37.78
CA GLN A 7 20.55 44.53 38.85
C GLN A 7 19.67 43.37 38.37
N ASP A 8 18.96 43.54 37.26
CA ASP A 8 18.18 42.47 36.62
C ASP A 8 19.02 41.51 35.76
N SER A 9 20.24 41.91 35.37
CA SER A 9 21.13 41.09 34.53
C SER A 9 21.81 39.95 35.29
N ASP A 10 21.93 40.05 36.62
CA ASP A 10 22.61 39.04 37.43
C ASP A 10 21.66 37.91 37.87
N ASN A 11 20.35 38.14 37.84
CA ASN A 11 19.35 37.15 38.23
C ASN A 11 18.95 36.18 37.09
N TYR A 12 19.31 36.48 35.83
CA TYR A 12 19.02 35.59 34.70
C TYR A 12 20.00 34.40 34.60
N LYS A 13 21.13 34.45 35.30
CA LYS A 13 22.17 33.40 35.23
C LYS A 13 21.88 32.16 36.08
N ASN A 14 20.90 32.20 36.98
CA ASN A 14 20.73 31.17 38.00
C ASN A 14 19.58 30.18 37.78
N ASN A 15 18.81 30.32 36.68
CA ASN A 15 17.65 29.46 36.42
C ASN A 15 17.61 29.00 34.97
N LYS A 16 18.52 28.08 34.60
CA LYS A 16 18.34 27.17 33.45
C LYS A 16 19.45 26.12 33.40
N ILE A 17 19.53 25.27 34.43
CA ILE A 17 20.03 23.90 34.18
C ILE A 17 18.87 23.15 33.54
N ALA A 18 18.61 23.47 32.27
CA ALA A 18 17.72 22.68 31.45
C ALA A 18 18.39 21.30 31.31
N LYS A 19 17.81 20.27 31.93
CA LYS A 19 18.20 18.88 31.65
C LYS A 19 17.92 18.63 30.17
N ILE A 20 18.95 18.70 29.34
CA ILE A 20 18.86 18.37 27.93
C ILE A 20 18.69 16.84 27.84
N GLY A 21 17.45 16.39 27.68
CA GLY A 21 17.15 15.00 27.36
C GLY A 21 17.49 14.76 25.89
N ILE A 22 18.54 13.98 25.61
CA ILE A 22 18.87 13.59 24.24
C ILE A 22 17.98 12.39 23.87
N THR A 23 16.90 12.64 23.14
CA THR A 23 16.08 11.58 22.54
C THR A 23 16.69 11.18 21.20
N ARG A 24 17.23 9.97 21.07
CA ARG A 24 17.61 9.43 19.76
C ARG A 24 16.38 8.82 19.09
N ILE A 25 16.01 9.34 17.93
CA ILE A 25 14.93 8.79 17.09
C ILE A 25 15.60 7.89 16.05
N HIS A 26 15.21 6.62 16.01
CA HIS A 26 15.64 5.71 14.96
C HIS A 26 14.48 5.47 13.98
N SER A 27 14.81 5.38 12.69
CA SER A 27 13.86 5.06 11.64
C SER A 27 14.39 3.87 10.87
N GLY A 28 13.64 2.77 10.89
CA GLY A 28 13.97 1.54 10.18
C GLY A 28 13.75 0.29 11.03
N PRO A 29 13.84 -0.90 10.43
CA PRO A 29 13.60 -2.17 11.12
C PRO A 29 14.74 -2.60 12.05
N LEU A 30 15.87 -1.88 12.05
CA LEU A 30 17.05 -2.19 12.84
C LEU A 30 17.44 -1.00 13.75
N PRO A 31 17.96 -1.27 14.95
CA PRO A 31 18.60 -0.25 15.78
C PRO A 31 19.90 0.23 15.12
N ASP A 32 20.41 1.38 15.57
CA ASP A 32 21.73 1.84 15.13
C ASP A 32 22.86 0.87 15.58
N PRO A 33 24.02 0.89 14.89
CA PRO A 33 25.11 -0.03 15.20
C PRO A 33 25.63 0.08 16.65
N GLU A 34 25.69 1.28 17.22
CA GLU A 34 26.14 1.48 18.61
C GLU A 34 25.16 0.83 19.60
N THR A 35 23.87 0.94 19.35
CA THR A 35 22.81 0.33 20.16
C THR A 35 22.79 -1.20 20.02
N LEU A 36 23.03 -1.74 18.81
CA LEU A 36 23.20 -3.19 18.62
C LEU A 36 24.38 -3.75 19.42
N ILE A 37 25.52 -3.05 19.46
CA ILE A 37 26.68 -3.46 20.27
C ILE A 37 26.30 -3.49 21.76
N LYS A 38 25.57 -2.48 22.25
CA LYS A 38 25.07 -2.44 23.64
C LYS A 38 24.12 -3.59 23.96
N TYR A 39 23.22 -3.97 23.03
CA TYR A 39 22.36 -5.14 23.24
C TYR A 39 23.17 -6.42 23.43
N ASN A 40 24.24 -6.61 22.65
CA ASN A 40 25.10 -7.78 22.78
C ASN A 40 25.91 -7.78 24.09
N GLN A 41 26.18 -6.61 24.67
CA GLN A 41 26.82 -6.46 25.98
C GLN A 41 25.88 -6.82 27.13
N VAL A 42 24.56 -6.57 26.97
CA VAL A 42 23.54 -6.93 27.98
C VAL A 42 23.30 -8.44 27.99
N TYR A 43 23.17 -9.05 26.81
CA TYR A 43 22.97 -10.48 26.67
C TYR A 43 23.70 -11.00 25.42
N PRO A 44 24.50 -12.07 25.53
CA PRO A 44 25.27 -12.58 24.40
C PRO A 44 24.34 -13.03 23.26
N ASN A 45 24.71 -12.68 22.02
CA ASN A 45 23.96 -12.94 20.78
C ASN A 45 22.63 -12.19 20.59
N LEU A 46 22.22 -11.33 21.52
CA LEU A 46 20.95 -10.60 21.39
C LEU A 46 20.88 -9.74 20.12
N ALA A 47 21.99 -9.09 19.75
CA ALA A 47 22.07 -8.30 18.51
C ALA A 47 21.77 -9.13 17.25
N LYS A 48 22.25 -10.38 17.21
CA LYS A 48 22.01 -11.30 16.11
C LYS A 48 20.54 -11.71 16.04
N GLU A 49 19.92 -11.95 17.19
CA GLU A 49 18.50 -12.30 17.29
C GLU A 49 17.61 -11.14 16.82
N ILE A 50 17.92 -9.90 17.21
CA ILE A 50 17.22 -8.70 16.74
C ILE A 50 17.32 -8.56 15.21
N VAL A 51 18.51 -8.76 14.64
CA VAL A 51 18.72 -8.69 13.19
C VAL A 51 17.94 -9.78 12.45
N GLU A 52 17.95 -11.01 12.95
CA GLU A 52 17.19 -12.12 12.35
C GLU A 52 15.68 -11.89 12.48
N MET A 53 15.21 -11.33 13.59
CA MET A 53 13.80 -10.97 13.78
C MET A 53 13.36 -9.91 12.77
N ALA A 54 14.15 -8.85 12.59
CA ALA A 54 13.92 -7.81 11.59
C ALA A 54 13.90 -8.36 10.15
N LYS A 55 14.84 -9.28 9.83
CA LYS A 55 14.90 -9.96 8.55
C LYS A 55 13.68 -10.86 8.31
N LYS A 56 13.23 -11.58 9.34
CA LYS A 56 12.01 -12.41 9.28
C LYS A 56 10.78 -11.57 9.02
N GLN A 57 10.64 -10.44 9.71
CA GLN A 57 9.55 -9.47 9.48
C GLN A 57 9.60 -8.89 8.05
N SER A 58 10.78 -8.51 7.56
CA SER A 58 10.94 -8.02 6.18
C SER A 58 10.55 -9.09 5.14
N LYS A 59 10.98 -10.34 5.32
CA LYS A 59 10.59 -11.46 4.46
C LYS A 59 9.09 -11.72 4.49
N HIS A 60 8.47 -11.69 5.67
CA HIS A 60 7.03 -11.87 5.81
C HIS A 60 6.26 -10.76 5.09
N ARG A 61 6.67 -9.50 5.23
CA ARG A 61 6.07 -8.37 4.51
C ARG A 61 6.21 -8.53 3.00
N GLN A 62 7.41 -8.85 2.51
CA GLN A 62 7.64 -9.12 1.08
C GLN A 62 6.80 -10.28 0.55
N TYR A 63 6.58 -11.31 1.38
CA TYR A 63 5.72 -12.43 1.03
C TYR A 63 4.26 -11.99 0.90
N LEU A 64 3.74 -11.21 1.85
CA LEU A 64 2.38 -10.67 1.79
C LEU A 64 2.19 -9.72 0.61
N GLU A 65 3.15 -8.83 0.34
CA GLU A 65 3.14 -7.95 -0.84
C GLU A 65 3.07 -8.78 -2.14
N LYS A 66 3.84 -9.86 -2.26
CA LYS A 66 3.78 -10.77 -3.41
C LYS A 66 2.44 -11.51 -3.49
N GLU A 67 1.95 -12.04 -2.38
CA GLU A 67 0.68 -12.77 -2.35
C GLU A 67 -0.49 -11.86 -2.72
N GLN A 68 -0.49 -10.61 -2.26
CA GLN A 68 -1.45 -9.59 -2.64
C GLN A 68 -1.42 -9.35 -4.16
N VAL A 69 -0.26 -9.06 -4.75
CA VAL A 69 -0.12 -8.85 -6.20
C VAL A 69 -0.59 -10.07 -7.01
N ILE A 70 -0.24 -11.29 -6.56
CA ILE A 70 -0.65 -12.53 -7.24
C ILE A 70 -2.16 -12.74 -7.13
N SER A 71 -2.76 -12.48 -5.96
CA SER A 71 -4.19 -12.66 -5.74
C SER A 71 -5.02 -11.65 -6.54
N GLU A 72 -4.59 -10.38 -6.59
CA GLU A 72 -5.20 -9.33 -7.41
C GLU A 72 -5.14 -9.69 -8.90
N THR A 73 -3.99 -10.19 -9.37
CA THR A 73 -3.82 -10.63 -10.76
C THR A 73 -4.74 -11.80 -11.11
N LYS A 74 -4.84 -12.80 -10.23
CA LYS A 74 -5.71 -13.97 -10.42
C LYS A 74 -7.19 -13.59 -10.43
N LEU A 75 -7.62 -12.69 -9.56
CA LEU A 75 -9.01 -12.22 -9.51
C LEU A 75 -9.36 -11.44 -10.79
N ARG A 76 -8.45 -10.58 -11.26
CA ARG A 76 -8.61 -9.83 -12.52
C ARG A 76 -8.77 -10.75 -13.73
N LEU A 77 -7.90 -11.74 -13.86
CA LEU A 77 -7.94 -12.71 -14.97
C LEU A 77 -9.22 -13.55 -14.95
N ARG A 78 -9.65 -14.03 -13.78
CA ARG A 78 -10.91 -14.79 -13.65
C ARG A 78 -12.13 -13.95 -14.00
N GLY A 79 -12.18 -12.70 -13.54
CA GLY A 79 -13.25 -11.76 -13.88
C GLY A 79 -13.31 -11.46 -15.37
N GLN A 80 -12.16 -11.24 -16.01
CA GLN A 80 -12.07 -10.98 -17.44
C GLN A 80 -12.48 -12.20 -18.29
N LEU A 81 -12.10 -13.42 -17.88
CA LEU A 81 -12.53 -14.65 -18.55
C LEU A 81 -14.03 -14.86 -18.46
N ILE A 82 -14.64 -14.72 -17.27
CA ILE A 82 -16.08 -14.88 -17.09
C ILE A 82 -16.86 -13.82 -17.88
N GLY A 83 -16.43 -12.55 -17.81
CA GLY A 83 -17.03 -11.45 -18.57
C GLY A 83 -16.89 -11.64 -20.08
N GLY A 84 -15.71 -12.05 -20.55
CA GLY A 84 -15.45 -12.37 -21.96
C GLY A 84 -16.37 -13.50 -22.46
N CYS A 85 -16.46 -14.60 -21.72
CA CYS A 85 -17.37 -15.70 -22.06
C CYS A 85 -18.84 -15.24 -22.11
N ALA A 86 -19.29 -14.40 -21.18
CA ALA A 86 -20.64 -13.86 -21.18
C ALA A 86 -20.94 -13.04 -22.46
N ILE A 87 -19.99 -12.22 -22.91
CA ILE A 87 -20.12 -11.43 -24.15
C ILE A 87 -20.22 -12.35 -25.37
N VAL A 88 -19.38 -13.38 -25.46
CA VAL A 88 -19.42 -14.36 -26.55
C VAL A 88 -20.78 -15.06 -26.61
N ILE A 89 -21.33 -15.45 -25.45
CA ILE A 89 -22.66 -16.07 -25.35
C ILE A 89 -23.76 -15.10 -25.83
N LEU A 90 -23.70 -13.82 -25.42
CA LEU A 90 -24.68 -12.81 -25.86
C LEU A 90 -24.65 -12.57 -27.36
N ILE A 91 -23.46 -12.53 -27.98
CA ILE A 91 -23.33 -12.42 -29.43
C ILE A 91 -23.93 -13.63 -30.14
N PHE A 92 -23.66 -14.85 -29.63
CA PHE A 92 -24.20 -16.08 -30.19
C PHE A 92 -25.73 -16.14 -30.10
N LEU A 93 -26.30 -15.79 -28.94
CA LEU A 93 -27.75 -15.67 -28.75
C LEU A 93 -28.36 -14.61 -29.67
N GLY A 94 -27.73 -13.45 -29.79
CA GLY A 94 -28.17 -12.39 -30.71
C GLY A 94 -28.20 -12.87 -32.16
N PHE A 95 -27.17 -13.59 -32.60
CA PHE A 95 -27.11 -14.18 -33.94
C PHE A 95 -28.23 -15.19 -34.18
N VAL A 96 -28.48 -16.10 -33.23
CA VAL A 96 -29.59 -17.06 -33.31
C VAL A 96 -30.95 -16.34 -33.36
N LEU A 97 -31.13 -15.24 -32.63
CA LEU A 97 -32.38 -14.46 -32.66
C LEU A 97 -32.64 -13.79 -34.01
N ILE A 98 -31.58 -13.31 -34.68
CA ILE A 98 -31.69 -12.73 -36.03
C ILE A 98 -32.18 -13.77 -37.03
N LEU A 99 -31.67 -15.01 -36.93
CA LEU A 99 -32.10 -16.12 -37.79
C LEU A 99 -33.57 -16.53 -37.58
N ASN A 100 -34.18 -16.17 -36.45
CA ASN A 100 -35.59 -16.45 -36.13
C ASN A 100 -36.51 -15.25 -36.44
N ASP A 101 -36.13 -14.36 -37.35
CA ASP A 101 -36.85 -13.13 -37.74
C ASP A 101 -37.08 -12.09 -36.61
N LYS A 102 -36.45 -12.28 -35.45
CA LYS A 102 -36.52 -11.33 -34.31
C LYS A 102 -35.42 -10.27 -34.41
N ASN A 103 -35.39 -9.55 -35.53
CA ASN A 103 -34.31 -8.62 -35.89
C ASN A 103 -34.06 -7.52 -34.84
N ILE A 104 -35.13 -6.96 -34.26
CA ILE A 104 -35.05 -5.92 -33.22
C ILE A 104 -34.40 -6.45 -31.93
N ALA A 105 -34.72 -7.68 -31.53
CA ALA A 105 -34.17 -8.29 -30.33
C ALA A 105 -32.71 -8.75 -30.54
N GLY A 106 -32.36 -9.19 -31.75
CA GLY A 106 -30.99 -9.48 -32.12
C GLY A 106 -30.10 -8.23 -32.16
N ALA A 107 -30.59 -7.15 -32.78
CA ALA A 107 -29.87 -5.88 -32.85
C ALA A 107 -29.64 -5.26 -31.46
N SER A 108 -30.64 -5.30 -30.57
CA SER A 108 -30.49 -4.78 -29.20
C SER A 108 -29.48 -5.59 -28.38
N ALA A 109 -29.43 -6.91 -28.55
CA ALA A 109 -28.44 -7.76 -27.88
C ALA A 109 -26.99 -7.40 -28.28
N VAL A 110 -26.74 -7.12 -29.57
CA VAL A 110 -25.42 -6.72 -30.06
C VAL A 110 -25.01 -5.34 -29.52
N ILE A 111 -25.95 -4.38 -29.48
CA ILE A 111 -25.69 -3.03 -28.93
C ILE A 111 -25.33 -3.10 -27.45
N ILE A 112 -26.08 -3.88 -26.66
CA ILE A 112 -25.80 -4.09 -25.22
C ILE A 112 -24.41 -4.73 -25.03
N ALA A 113 -24.04 -5.72 -25.86
CA ALA A 113 -22.73 -6.35 -25.80
C ALA A 113 -21.58 -5.36 -26.09
N LEU A 114 -21.73 -4.49 -27.09
CA LEU A 114 -20.74 -3.45 -27.42
C LEU A 114 -20.56 -2.45 -26.28
N ILE A 115 -21.66 -1.97 -25.69
CA ILE A 115 -21.61 -1.07 -24.53
C ILE A 115 -20.89 -1.76 -23.36
N GLY A 116 -21.21 -3.04 -23.11
CA GLY A 116 -20.54 -3.84 -22.08
C GLY A 116 -19.02 -3.95 -22.26
N ILE A 117 -18.54 -4.13 -23.50
CA ILE A 117 -17.10 -4.15 -23.81
C ILE A 117 -16.46 -2.79 -23.50
N ILE A 118 -17.06 -1.69 -23.94
CA ILE A 118 -16.55 -0.33 -23.73
C ILE A 118 -16.45 -0.02 -22.22
N TYR A 119 -17.50 -0.34 -21.46
CA TYR A 119 -17.50 -0.18 -20.00
C TYR A 119 -16.43 -1.05 -19.33
N SER A 120 -16.27 -2.31 -19.75
CA SER A 120 -15.27 -3.22 -19.19
C SER A 120 -13.84 -2.67 -19.34
N ILE A 121 -13.50 -2.13 -20.52
CA ILE A 121 -12.19 -1.53 -20.80
C ILE A 121 -12.00 -0.24 -19.99
N SER A 122 -13.05 0.59 -19.90
CA SER A 122 -12.99 1.87 -19.16
C SER A 122 -12.80 1.67 -17.65
N TYR A 123 -13.50 0.72 -17.05
CA TYR A 123 -13.37 0.39 -15.63
C TYR A 123 -12.01 -0.22 -15.27
N GLY A 124 -11.39 -0.91 -16.23
CA GLY A 124 -10.03 -1.45 -16.07
C GLY A 124 -8.95 -0.37 -15.93
N LYS A 125 -9.17 0.83 -16.50
CA LYS A 125 -8.20 1.94 -16.50
C LYS A 125 -8.20 2.78 -15.22
N ASN A 126 -9.28 2.73 -14.44
CA ASN A 126 -9.47 3.61 -13.28
C ASN A 126 -8.98 3.03 -11.94
N LYS A 127 -8.40 1.83 -11.93
CA LYS A 127 -7.86 1.20 -10.70
C LYS A 127 -6.37 1.41 -10.47
N ASP A 128 -5.68 2.07 -11.40
CA ASP A 128 -4.24 2.35 -11.32
C ASP A 128 -3.94 3.80 -10.83
N LYS A 129 -4.85 4.42 -10.08
CA LYS A 129 -4.65 5.73 -9.43
C LYS A 129 -4.94 5.69 -7.94
#